data_AF-A0A6L8XYD8-F1
#
_entry.id   AF-A0A6L8XYD8-F1
#
_cell.length_a   1.000
_cell.length_b   1.000
_cell.length_c   1.000
_cell.angle_alpha   90.00
_cell.angle_beta   90.00
_cell.angle_gamma   90.00
#
_symmetry.space_group_name_H-M   'P 1'
#
loop_
_entity.id
_entity.type
_entity.pdbx_description
1 polymer ?
#
loop_
_entity_poly.entity_id
_entity_poly.type
_entity_poly.pdbx_seq_one_letter_code
_entity_poly.pdbx_strand_id
1 'polypeptide(L)'
;MSEISEVIQYLWQITEGWHLLPPSGKKESLHRYLQVWNFSRLAPAAAFGQTERKNKNMGYSQGLYEREVIIRFSDADSEANLYTASPVWIRKFDKLVAEHPENFREVKKETYQGKVIAKDYTFPKRFLSVRTKDIKRNLTDEQRKEISDQMKTMRAKRKTDSMP
;
A
#
# COMPACT_ATOMS: atom_id res chain seq x y z
N MET A 1 -40.04 6.36 44.31
CA MET A 1 -39.05 7.21 43.62
C MET A 1 -37.65 6.84 44.09
N SER A 2 -36.86 6.22 43.24
CA SER A 2 -35.58 6.79 42.83
C SER A 2 -34.94 5.84 41.83
N GLU A 3 -34.72 6.35 40.63
CA GLU A 3 -34.20 5.70 39.42
C GLU A 3 -32.75 5.17 39.56
N ILE A 4 -32.25 5.03 40.79
CA ILE A 4 -30.89 4.59 41.09
C ILE A 4 -30.83 3.05 41.18
N SER A 5 -31.97 2.37 41.40
CA SER A 5 -32.03 0.92 41.56
C SER A 5 -31.89 0.14 40.24
N GLU A 6 -32.39 0.66 39.12
CA GLU A 6 -32.33 -0.05 37.83
C GLU A 6 -30.96 0.07 37.15
N VAL A 7 -30.24 1.18 37.38
CA VAL A 7 -28.89 1.38 36.83
C VAL A 7 -27.88 0.42 37.45
N ILE A 8 -28.06 0.08 38.73
CA ILE A 8 -27.18 -0.87 39.44
C ILE A 8 -27.44 -2.32 39.00
N GLN A 9 -28.68 -2.69 38.69
CA GLN A 9 -28.99 -4.00 38.12
C GLN A 9 -28.48 -4.16 36.68
N TYR A 10 -28.53 -3.10 35.87
CA TYR A 10 -27.96 -3.14 34.52
C TYR A 10 -26.42 -3.24 34.53
N LEU A 11 -25.76 -2.63 35.53
CA LEU A 11 -24.32 -2.72 35.71
C LEU A 11 -23.84 -4.11 36.19
N TRP A 12 -24.71 -4.90 36.82
CA TRP A 12 -24.35 -6.26 37.26
C TRP A 12 -24.45 -7.32 36.15
N GLN A 13 -25.22 -7.07 35.08
CA GLN A 13 -25.24 -7.93 33.88
C GLN A 13 -24.03 -7.71 32.96
N ILE A 14 -23.34 -6.57 33.06
CA ILE A 14 -22.13 -6.27 32.26
C ILE A 14 -20.87 -6.91 32.88
N THR A 15 -20.94 -7.34 34.15
CA THR A 15 -19.81 -7.91 34.89
C THR A 15 -19.61 -9.42 34.75
N GLU A 16 -20.32 -10.13 33.87
CA GLU A 16 -20.02 -11.54 33.54
C GLU A 16 -19.24 -11.71 32.22
N GLY A 17 -18.77 -10.61 31.61
CA GLY A 17 -17.91 -10.63 30.41
C GLY A 17 -16.40 -10.72 30.68
N TRP A 18 -15.96 -11.14 31.87
CA TRP A 18 -14.54 -11.16 32.26
C TRP A 18 -13.76 -12.39 31.74
N HIS A 19 -13.93 -12.77 30.48
CA HIS A 19 -13.17 -13.88 29.88
C HIS A 19 -12.36 -13.54 28.63
N LEU A 20 -12.07 -12.25 28.36
CA LEU A 20 -11.21 -11.82 27.25
C LEU A 20 -10.25 -10.66 27.62
N LEU A 21 -9.50 -10.81 28.71
CA LEU A 21 -8.29 -10.00 28.93
C LEU A 21 -7.05 -10.83 28.57
N PRO A 22 -6.11 -10.33 27.75
CA PRO A 22 -4.83 -11.00 27.57
C PRO A 22 -4.02 -10.94 28.88
N PRO A 23 -3.27 -12.00 29.22
CA PRO A 23 -2.59 -12.10 30.49
C PRO A 23 -1.28 -11.32 30.44
N SER A 24 -1.30 -10.00 30.66
CA SER A 24 -0.10 -9.30 31.12
C SER A 24 -0.45 -7.96 31.77
N GLY A 25 -0.25 -7.89 33.10
CA GLY A 25 -0.53 -6.73 33.92
C GLY A 25 0.45 -5.58 33.72
N LYS A 26 0.07 -4.57 32.93
CA LYS A 26 0.63 -3.22 33.02
C LYS A 26 -0.50 -2.19 33.07
N LYS A 27 -0.59 -1.47 34.19
CA LYS A 27 -1.64 -0.49 34.53
C LYS A 27 -1.72 0.72 33.58
N GLU A 28 -0.71 0.92 32.72
CA GLU A 28 -0.66 2.01 31.73
C GLU A 28 -1.61 1.84 30.53
N SER A 29 -2.13 0.63 30.29
CA SER A 29 -3.02 0.34 29.15
C SER A 29 -4.47 0.77 29.37
N LEU A 30 -4.91 0.85 30.64
CA LEU A 30 -6.30 1.17 31.00
C LEU A 30 -6.65 2.65 30.74
N HIS A 31 -5.69 3.54 30.97
CA HIS A 31 -5.87 4.99 30.75
C HIS A 31 -6.07 5.32 29.26
N ARG A 32 -5.41 4.57 28.37
CA ARG A 32 -5.54 4.74 26.92
C ARG A 32 -6.87 4.20 26.39
N TYR A 33 -7.44 3.18 27.04
CA TYR A 33 -8.74 2.60 26.68
C TYR A 33 -9.91 3.46 27.18
N LEU A 34 -9.80 4.02 28.39
CA LEU A 34 -10.81 4.93 28.95
C LEU A 34 -10.90 6.26 28.17
N GLN A 35 -9.78 6.76 27.63
CA GLN A 35 -9.81 7.96 26.78
C GLN A 35 -10.53 7.74 25.45
N VAL A 36 -10.36 6.58 24.81
CA VAL A 36 -11.09 6.26 23.56
C VAL A 36 -12.59 6.09 23.82
N TRP A 37 -12.97 5.55 24.99
CA TRP A 37 -14.37 5.29 25.31
C TRP A 37 -15.14 6.54 25.77
N ASN A 38 -14.51 7.43 26.54
CA ASN A 38 -15.12 8.70 26.95
C ASN A 38 -15.24 9.70 25.79
N PHE A 39 -14.35 9.65 24.79
CA PHE A 39 -14.40 10.56 23.64
C PHE A 39 -15.59 10.28 22.70
N SER A 40 -16.05 9.03 22.63
CA SER A 40 -17.20 8.65 21.80
C SER A 40 -18.56 9.00 22.40
N ARG A 41 -18.65 9.32 23.71
CA ARG A 41 -19.93 9.53 24.41
C ARG A 41 -20.27 11.00 24.68
N LEU A 42 -19.31 11.93 24.53
CA LEU A 42 -19.49 13.35 24.86
C LEU A 42 -19.43 14.32 23.67
N ALA A 43 -19.33 13.83 22.43
CA ALA A 43 -19.44 14.70 21.26
C ALA A 43 -20.94 14.96 20.95
N PRO A 44 -21.44 16.21 21.04
CA PRO A 44 -22.78 16.52 20.57
C PRO A 44 -22.92 16.16 19.08
N ALA A 45 -24.04 15.52 18.74
CA ALA A 45 -24.41 15.02 17.41
C ALA A 45 -24.49 16.10 16.30
N ALA A 46 -24.05 17.33 16.56
CA ALA A 46 -24.02 18.45 15.64
C ALA A 46 -22.64 18.70 14.97
N ALA A 47 -21.60 17.93 15.31
CA ALA A 47 -20.24 18.11 14.75
C ALA A 47 -19.84 17.07 13.69
N PHE A 48 -20.68 16.05 13.43
CA PHE A 48 -20.55 15.24 12.21
C PHE A 48 -21.34 15.92 11.10
N GLY A 49 -20.87 17.10 10.70
CA GLY A 49 -21.04 17.48 9.31
C GLY A 49 -20.57 16.29 8.51
N GLN A 50 -21.46 15.72 7.70
CA GLN A 50 -21.04 14.82 6.65
C GLN A 50 -20.06 15.64 5.80
N THR A 51 -18.77 15.58 6.12
CA THR A 51 -17.76 15.76 5.09
C THR A 51 -18.05 14.63 4.14
N GLU A 52 -18.87 14.92 3.14
CA GLU A 52 -18.84 14.26 1.86
C GLU A 52 -17.38 14.31 1.44
N ARG A 53 -16.62 13.29 1.83
CA ARG A 53 -15.43 12.92 1.10
C ARG A 53 -15.97 12.54 -0.26
N LYS A 54 -16.07 13.52 -1.16
CA LYS A 54 -16.29 13.28 -2.58
C LYS A 54 -15.26 12.24 -2.96
N ASN A 55 -15.69 10.99 -3.10
CA ASN A 55 -14.90 9.92 -3.68
C ASN A 55 -14.70 10.32 -5.15
N LYS A 56 -13.74 11.22 -5.42
CA LYS A 56 -13.35 11.69 -6.75
C LYS A 56 -12.67 10.60 -7.59
N ASN A 57 -12.77 9.33 -7.20
CA ASN A 57 -12.17 8.22 -7.89
C ASN A 57 -13.19 7.11 -8.15
N MET A 58 -14.28 7.44 -8.84
CA MET A 58 -15.03 6.43 -9.61
C MET A 58 -14.33 6.17 -10.97
N GLY A 59 -13.01 6.09 -10.96
CA GLY A 59 -12.24 5.76 -12.15
C GLY A 59 -11.85 4.31 -12.08
N TYR A 60 -12.04 3.57 -13.18
CA TYR A 60 -11.70 2.17 -13.31
C TYR A 60 -10.40 1.80 -12.58
N SER A 61 -10.50 0.84 -11.66
CA SER A 61 -9.39 0.29 -10.91
C SER A 61 -9.49 -1.22 -10.99
N GLN A 62 -8.62 -1.83 -11.79
CA GLN A 62 -8.54 -3.27 -11.90
C GLN A 62 -8.31 -3.91 -10.52
N GLY A 63 -9.03 -4.98 -10.23
CA GLY A 63 -8.80 -5.80 -9.04
C GLY A 63 -7.39 -6.39 -9.05
N LEU A 64 -6.85 -6.77 -7.88
CA LEU A 64 -5.49 -7.33 -7.80
C LEU A 64 -5.31 -8.59 -8.66
N TYR A 65 -6.35 -9.40 -8.79
CA TYR A 65 -6.36 -10.62 -9.61
C TYR A 65 -6.43 -10.34 -11.12
N GLU A 66 -6.92 -9.18 -11.54
CA GLU A 66 -7.00 -8.79 -12.96
C GLU A 66 -5.66 -8.24 -13.48
N ARG A 67 -4.73 -7.92 -12.58
CA ARG A 67 -3.44 -7.28 -12.90
C ARG A 67 -2.37 -8.32 -13.17
N GLU A 68 -2.48 -8.99 -14.30
CA GLU A 68 -1.50 -10.00 -14.71
C GLU A 68 -0.23 -9.41 -15.34
N VAL A 69 0.81 -10.24 -15.35
CA VAL A 69 2.10 -10.00 -15.98
C VAL A 69 2.43 -11.26 -16.77
N ILE A 70 2.47 -11.15 -18.10
CA ILE A 70 2.73 -12.28 -18.99
C ILE A 70 3.98 -11.97 -19.81
N ILE A 71 4.98 -12.85 -19.71
CA ILE A 71 6.20 -12.78 -20.52
C ILE A 71 6.17 -13.94 -21.50
N ARG A 72 6.27 -13.64 -22.80
CA ARG A 72 6.27 -14.60 -23.90
C ARG A 72 7.52 -14.42 -24.73
N PHE A 73 8.15 -15.51 -25.13
CA PHE A 73 9.24 -15.53 -26.10
C PHE A 73 9.20 -16.85 -26.86
N SER A 74 9.72 -16.85 -28.08
CA SER A 74 9.91 -18.06 -28.88
C SER A 74 11.39 -18.47 -28.85
N ASP A 75 11.68 -19.69 -29.31
CA ASP A 75 13.07 -20.12 -29.51
C ASP A 75 13.70 -19.56 -30.78
N ALA A 76 12.87 -19.17 -31.76
CA ALA A 76 13.32 -18.54 -33.00
C ALA A 76 13.74 -17.09 -32.79
N ASP A 77 13.11 -16.38 -31.86
CA ASP A 77 13.33 -14.96 -31.62
C ASP A 77 14.36 -14.70 -30.50
N SER A 78 15.12 -13.61 -30.67
CA SER A 78 16.07 -13.13 -29.66
C SER A 78 15.43 -12.18 -28.64
N GLU A 79 14.17 -11.79 -28.86
CA GLU A 79 13.41 -10.85 -28.04
C GLU A 79 12.28 -11.55 -27.28
N ALA A 80 11.88 -10.96 -26.16
CA ALA A 80 10.73 -11.33 -25.36
C ALA A 80 9.68 -10.21 -25.40
N ASN A 81 8.41 -10.60 -25.41
CA ASN A 81 7.26 -9.73 -25.28
C ASN A 81 6.70 -9.80 -23.86
N LEU A 82 6.46 -8.64 -23.25
CA LEU A 82 5.84 -8.50 -21.94
C LEU A 82 4.50 -7.79 -22.11
N TYR A 83 3.41 -8.46 -21.79
CA TYR A 83 2.12 -7.82 -21.49
C TYR A 83 2.01 -7.59 -19.99
N THR A 84 1.61 -6.40 -19.56
CA THR A 84 1.36 -6.14 -18.15
C THR A 84 0.20 -5.18 -17.89
N ALA A 85 -0.71 -5.62 -17.02
CA ALA A 85 -1.73 -4.80 -16.38
C ALA A 85 -1.31 -4.34 -14.96
N SER A 86 -0.08 -4.65 -14.53
CA SER A 86 0.42 -4.28 -13.20
C SER A 86 1.00 -2.86 -13.20
N PRO A 87 0.47 -1.92 -12.40
CA PRO A 87 0.97 -0.53 -12.37
C PRO A 87 2.41 -0.41 -11.86
N VAL A 88 2.91 -1.38 -11.10
CA VAL A 88 4.31 -1.41 -10.64
C VAL A 88 5.23 -1.77 -11.80
N TRP A 89 4.85 -2.77 -12.60
CA TRP A 89 5.62 -3.19 -13.77
C TRP A 89 5.57 -2.14 -14.88
N ILE A 90 4.41 -1.51 -15.12
CA ILE A 90 4.28 -0.40 -16.06
C ILE A 90 5.28 0.71 -15.73
N ARG A 91 5.29 1.22 -14.50
CA ARG A 91 6.24 2.29 -14.10
C ARG A 91 7.71 1.87 -14.23
N LYS A 92 8.00 0.60 -13.97
CA LYS A 92 9.37 0.06 -14.09
C LYS A 92 9.80 0.02 -15.55
N PHE A 93 8.95 -0.49 -16.44
CA PHE A 93 9.28 -0.61 -17.86
C PHE A 93 9.23 0.75 -18.57
N ASP A 94 8.32 1.65 -18.22
CA ASP A 94 8.34 3.05 -18.69
C ASP A 94 9.68 3.72 -18.41
N LYS A 95 10.22 3.49 -17.21
CA LYS A 95 11.54 3.98 -16.83
C LYS A 95 12.66 3.34 -17.66
N LEU A 96 12.60 2.02 -17.88
CA LEU A 96 13.59 1.30 -18.69
C LEU A 96 13.55 1.73 -20.16
N VAL A 97 12.37 1.98 -20.72
CA VAL A 97 12.22 2.52 -22.08
C VAL A 97 12.80 3.93 -22.17
N ALA A 98 12.59 4.77 -21.15
CA ALA A 98 13.14 6.12 -21.12
C ALA A 98 14.68 6.15 -20.95
N GLU A 99 15.24 5.25 -20.13
CA GLU A 99 16.68 5.19 -19.85
C GLU A 99 17.47 4.40 -20.92
N HIS A 100 16.86 3.38 -21.50
CA HIS A 100 17.50 2.41 -22.41
C HIS A 100 16.61 2.07 -23.62
N PRO A 101 16.24 3.06 -24.46
CA PRO A 101 15.34 2.85 -25.60
C PRO A 101 15.90 1.89 -26.65
N GLU A 102 17.23 1.69 -26.70
CA GLU A 102 17.88 0.73 -27.58
C GLU A 102 17.57 -0.73 -27.22
N ASN A 103 17.24 -0.99 -25.95
CA ASN A 103 16.99 -2.33 -25.43
C ASN A 103 15.53 -2.55 -25.05
N PHE A 104 14.76 -1.50 -24.75
CA PHE A 104 13.37 -1.61 -24.31
C PHE A 104 12.49 -0.74 -25.19
N ARG A 105 11.42 -1.34 -25.74
CA ARG A 105 10.47 -0.65 -26.62
C ARG A 105 9.04 -0.87 -26.13
N GLU A 106 8.26 0.21 -26.06
CA GLU A 106 6.80 0.12 -25.87
C GLU A 106 6.15 -0.21 -27.21
N VAL A 107 5.38 -1.29 -27.25
CA VAL A 107 4.72 -1.79 -28.47
C VAL A 107 3.27 -1.34 -28.52
N LYS A 108 2.57 -1.42 -27.38
CA LYS A 108 1.15 -1.14 -27.29
C LYS A 108 0.81 -0.54 -25.93
N LYS A 109 -0.20 0.33 -25.94
CA LYS A 109 -0.76 0.95 -24.75
C LYS A 109 -2.28 0.82 -24.77
N GLU A 110 -2.82 0.25 -23.71
CA GLU A 110 -4.26 0.11 -23.54
C GLU A 110 -4.76 1.11 -22.51
N THR A 111 -5.77 1.87 -22.90
CA THR A 111 -6.38 2.88 -22.04
C THR A 111 -7.87 2.68 -21.92
N TYR A 112 -8.39 2.79 -20.71
CA TYR A 112 -9.82 2.79 -20.42
C TYR A 112 -10.17 4.02 -19.59
N GLN A 113 -11.16 4.78 -20.04
CA GLN A 113 -11.59 6.04 -19.40
C GLN A 113 -10.41 7.01 -19.14
N GLY A 114 -9.50 7.13 -20.10
CA GLY A 114 -8.32 8.00 -20.00
C GLY A 114 -7.21 7.51 -19.06
N LYS A 115 -7.36 6.34 -18.43
CA LYS A 115 -6.33 5.71 -17.60
C LYS A 115 -5.67 4.57 -18.34
N VAL A 116 -4.35 4.44 -18.18
CA VAL A 116 -3.59 3.29 -18.69
C VAL A 116 -3.93 2.07 -17.86
N ILE A 117 -4.46 1.04 -18.50
CA ILE A 117 -4.83 -0.22 -17.85
C ILE A 117 -3.82 -1.33 -18.13
N ALA A 118 -3.20 -1.34 -19.31
CA ALA A 118 -2.16 -2.29 -19.66
C ALA A 118 -1.20 -1.72 -20.70
N LYS A 119 -0.02 -2.33 -20.80
CA LYS A 119 1.00 -2.02 -21.81
C LYS A 119 1.75 -3.26 -22.25
N ASP A 120 2.20 -3.22 -23.50
CA ASP A 120 3.08 -4.22 -24.09
C ASP A 120 4.47 -3.65 -24.34
N TYR A 121 5.48 -4.44 -24.00
CA TYR A 121 6.88 -4.10 -24.20
C TYR A 121 7.64 -5.21 -24.90
N THR A 122 8.69 -4.85 -25.63
CA THR A 122 9.66 -5.78 -26.20
C THR A 122 11.05 -5.47 -25.69
N PHE A 123 11.82 -6.52 -25.37
CA PHE A 123 13.20 -6.43 -24.88
C PHE A 123 13.97 -7.73 -25.13
N PRO A 124 15.32 -7.73 -25.10
CA PRO A 124 16.12 -8.93 -25.31
C PRO A 124 15.84 -10.06 -24.32
N LYS A 125 15.62 -11.29 -24.84
CA LYS A 125 15.39 -12.50 -24.03
C LYS A 125 16.50 -12.76 -23.01
N ARG A 126 17.74 -12.39 -23.34
CA ARG A 126 18.94 -12.53 -22.47
C ARG A 126 18.84 -11.80 -21.12
N PHE A 127 17.91 -10.86 -20.96
CA PHE A 127 17.69 -10.18 -19.67
C PHE A 127 16.77 -10.95 -18.72
N LEU A 128 16.12 -12.02 -19.21
CA LEU A 128 15.34 -12.91 -18.37
C LEU A 128 16.27 -13.88 -17.64
N SER A 129 16.14 -13.91 -16.31
CA SER A 129 16.83 -14.89 -15.46
C SER A 129 15.82 -15.57 -14.56
N VAL A 130 15.73 -16.90 -14.63
CA VAL A 130 15.03 -17.69 -13.62
C VAL A 130 16.02 -17.98 -12.49
N ARG A 131 15.61 -17.72 -11.25
CA ARG A 131 16.47 -17.90 -10.07
C ARG A 131 16.06 -19.15 -9.32
N THR A 132 17.04 -19.92 -8.87
CA THR A 132 16.82 -21.18 -8.14
C THR A 132 16.51 -20.97 -6.66
N LYS A 133 16.96 -19.86 -6.07
CA LYS A 133 16.81 -19.56 -4.64
C LYS A 133 16.59 -18.08 -4.41
N ASP A 134 15.92 -17.76 -3.30
CA ASP A 134 15.82 -16.40 -2.81
C ASP A 134 17.20 -15.87 -2.44
N ILE A 135 17.57 -14.73 -3.01
CA ILE A 135 18.80 -14.02 -2.64
C ILE A 135 18.51 -13.24 -1.36
N LYS A 136 18.83 -13.83 -0.21
CA LYS A 136 18.88 -13.10 1.05
C LYS A 136 20.13 -12.21 1.04
N ARG A 137 19.93 -10.91 0.77
CA ARG A 137 20.98 -9.92 1.00
C ARG A 137 21.09 -9.70 2.51
N ASN A 138 22.10 -10.31 3.13
CA ASN A 138 22.47 -10.00 4.51
C ASN A 138 23.13 -8.61 4.52
N LEU A 139 22.32 -7.56 4.54
CA LEU A 139 22.80 -6.21 4.76
C LEU A 139 23.16 -6.08 6.25
N THR A 140 24.43 -5.77 6.53
CA THR A 140 24.86 -5.36 7.87
C THR A 140 24.10 -4.12 8.32
N ASP A 141 23.93 -3.91 9.63
CA ASP A 141 23.18 -2.76 10.14
C ASP A 141 23.77 -1.41 9.70
N GLU A 142 25.10 -1.36 9.50
CA GLU A 142 25.81 -0.20 8.95
C GLU A 142 25.36 0.10 7.51
N GLN A 143 25.38 -0.90 6.63
CA GLN A 143 24.88 -0.78 5.25
C GLN A 143 23.40 -0.38 5.20
N ARG A 144 22.56 -0.86 6.13
CA ARG A 144 21.15 -0.45 6.20
C ARG A 144 21.00 1.02 6.58
N LYS A 145 21.81 1.49 7.52
CA LYS A 145 21.79 2.88 7.97
C LYS A 145 22.26 3.82 6.86
N GLU A 146 23.30 3.44 6.15
CA GLU A 146 23.84 4.22 5.03
C GLU A 146 22.82 4.37 3.89
N ILE A 147 22.13 3.28 3.52
CA ILE A 147 21.03 3.32 2.54
C ILE A 147 19.88 4.22 3.03
N SER A 148 19.53 4.15 4.32
CA SER A 148 18.48 4.98 4.91
C SER A 148 18.82 6.47 4.84
N ASP A 149 20.06 6.81 5.16
CA ASP A 149 20.54 8.20 5.17
C ASP A 149 20.67 8.75 3.75
N GLN A 150 21.15 7.94 2.79
CA GLN A 150 21.09 8.27 1.36
C GLN A 150 19.66 8.51 0.87
N MET A 151 18.69 7.73 1.35
CA MET A 151 17.30 7.92 0.96
C MET A 151 16.69 9.20 1.53
N LYS A 152 17.10 9.63 2.73
CA LYS A 152 16.69 10.91 3.32
C LYS A 152 17.27 12.09 2.55
N THR A 153 18.55 12.04 2.17
CA THR A 153 19.19 13.12 1.39
C THR A 153 18.57 13.25 0.00
N MET A 154 18.30 12.14 -0.69
CA MET A 154 17.59 12.15 -1.98
C MET A 154 16.18 12.75 -1.87
N ARG A 155 15.45 12.46 -0.79
CA ARG A 155 14.11 13.04 -0.55
C ARG A 155 14.18 14.53 -0.24
N ALA A 156 15.17 14.97 0.54
CA ALA A 156 15.39 16.38 0.83
C ALA A 156 15.73 17.16 -0.44
N LYS A 157 16.63 16.63 -1.28
CA LYS A 157 17.01 17.25 -2.55
C LYS A 157 15.83 17.39 -3.52
N ARG A 158 14.98 16.36 -3.64
CA ARG A 158 13.74 16.45 -4.43
C ARG A 158 12.78 17.51 -3.91
N LYS A 159 12.76 17.77 -2.59
CA LYS A 159 11.89 18.77 -1.98
C LYS A 159 12.41 20.18 -2.25
N THR A 160 13.73 20.40 -2.17
CA THR A 160 14.35 21.69 -2.50
C THR A 160 14.22 22.02 -3.98
N ASP A 161 14.41 21.05 -4.88
CA ASP A 161 14.27 21.26 -6.32
C ASP A 161 12.81 21.47 -6.76
N SER A 162 11.84 21.17 -5.88
CA SER A 162 10.40 21.34 -6.12
C SER A 162 9.79 22.63 -5.54
N MET A 163 10.58 23.46 -4.85
CA MET A 163 10.15 24.78 -4.39
C MET A 163 10.69 25.84 -5.38
N PRO A 164 9.81 26.66 -6.00
CA PRO A 164 10.20 27.70 -6.95
C PRO A 164 11.01 28.82 -6.28
#